data_AF-A0A833QQQ7-F1
#
_entry.id   AF-A0A833QQQ7-F1
#
_cell.length_a   1.000
_cell.length_b   1.000
_cell.length_c   1.000
_cell.angle_alpha   90.00
_cell.angle_beta   90.00
_cell.angle_gamma   90.00
#
_symmetry.space_group_name_H-M   'P 1'
#
loop_
_entity.id
_entity.type
_entity.pdbx_description
1 polymer ?
#
loop_
_entity_poly.entity_id
_entity_poly.type
_entity_poly.pdbx_seq_one_letter_code
_entity_poly.pdbx_strand_id
1 'polypeptide(L)'
;MGFAFPEDSLFLGFDSSTQSLKATVLDGDLTLVTSQTVHFDSELSHYKTKDGVYRDPEEDGRIVSPTLMWVEALDLMLEKLKSKVDFTKITAISGSGQQHGSVYWKKGSEATLSSLDHSEKLTPQLKDAFSIPESPVWMDSSTTKQCRELENAFEGAIELARVTGSCAYERYTGPQIKKIFENQRSVYENTDRISLVSSFMASILIGKYASIDETDGAGMNLMDIKSRVWSNIALEVEDLVSTTKSMKFYRLCQIRAIIEGQLLSMRGHAERFGMPSPPNRIIATGGASANASILKSIAQIFGSSVYTVQRPDSASLGAAVRAAHGWLCNKEGKFVPISQIYEGNQDKTALSSKLAVPAGETEADKVLLQKYTLLMKKRLDIERSLVEKFGRV
;
A
#
# COMPACT_ATOMS: atom_id res chain seq x y z
N MET A 1 -34.21 1.85 1.14
CA MET A 1 -33.92 0.39 1.07
C MET A 1 -32.43 0.26 0.82
N GLY A 2 -31.72 -0.55 1.61
CA GLY A 2 -30.30 -0.83 1.35
C GLY A 2 -30.13 -1.73 0.13
N PHE A 3 -28.94 -1.75 -0.46
CA PHE A 3 -28.62 -2.70 -1.52
C PHE A 3 -28.45 -4.09 -0.92
N ALA A 4 -29.03 -5.10 -1.57
CA ALA A 4 -28.87 -6.49 -1.21
C ALA A 4 -27.98 -7.21 -2.23
N PHE A 5 -27.01 -7.95 -1.71
CA PHE A 5 -26.21 -8.93 -2.45
C PHE A 5 -27.04 -10.21 -2.68
N PRO A 6 -26.64 -11.10 -3.61
CA PRO A 6 -27.34 -12.37 -3.81
C PRO A 6 -27.25 -13.23 -2.54
N GLU A 7 -28.28 -14.03 -2.29
CA GLU A 7 -28.24 -15.06 -1.26
C GLU A 7 -27.04 -15.99 -1.53
N ASP A 8 -26.37 -16.43 -0.46
CA ASP A 8 -25.14 -17.23 -0.50
C ASP A 8 -23.90 -16.61 -1.21
N SER A 9 -23.94 -15.35 -1.65
CA SER A 9 -22.79 -14.72 -2.33
C SER A 9 -21.56 -14.58 -1.42
N LEU A 10 -20.39 -14.90 -1.98
CA LEU A 10 -19.09 -14.73 -1.33
C LEU A 10 -18.20 -13.72 -2.08
N PHE A 11 -17.41 -12.96 -1.32
CA PHE A 11 -16.46 -11.97 -1.83
C PHE A 11 -15.06 -12.25 -1.30
N LEU A 12 -14.09 -12.43 -2.21
CA LEU A 12 -12.72 -12.81 -1.87
C LEU A 12 -11.77 -11.63 -2.09
N GLY A 13 -10.99 -11.31 -1.05
CA GLY A 13 -9.94 -10.31 -1.08
C GLY A 13 -8.57 -10.91 -0.77
N PHE A 14 -7.60 -10.72 -1.66
CA PHE A 14 -6.21 -11.09 -1.43
C PHE A 14 -5.38 -9.92 -0.86
N ASP A 15 -4.29 -10.24 -0.16
CA ASP A 15 -3.22 -9.29 0.18
C ASP A 15 -1.87 -9.94 -0.04
N SER A 16 -1.22 -9.61 -1.16
CA SER A 16 0.13 -10.08 -1.52
C SER A 16 1.18 -9.19 -0.85
N SER A 17 1.33 -9.36 0.47
CA SER A 17 2.21 -8.60 1.33
C SER A 17 3.67 -9.06 1.24
N THR A 18 4.58 -8.41 1.97
CA THR A 18 6.02 -8.69 1.94
C THR A 18 6.39 -10.07 2.51
N GLN A 19 5.75 -10.47 3.61
CA GLN A 19 6.08 -11.71 4.35
C GLN A 19 5.08 -12.87 4.10
N SER A 20 3.96 -12.58 3.43
CA SER A 20 2.86 -13.53 3.29
C SER A 20 1.86 -13.11 2.22
N LEU A 21 1.23 -14.09 1.57
CA LEU A 21 -0.05 -13.90 0.89
C LEU A 21 -1.18 -14.17 1.90
N LYS A 22 -2.16 -13.26 2.00
CA LYS A 22 -3.39 -13.46 2.80
C LYS A 22 -4.61 -13.52 1.89
N ALA A 23 -5.66 -14.20 2.35
CA ALA A 23 -6.96 -14.22 1.70
C ALA A 23 -8.07 -14.10 2.76
N THR A 24 -8.97 -13.14 2.57
CA THR A 24 -10.16 -12.91 3.41
C THR A 24 -11.41 -13.13 2.57
N VAL A 25 -12.36 -13.94 3.06
CA VAL A 25 -13.65 -14.18 2.41
C VAL A 25 -14.78 -13.60 3.27
N LEU A 26 -15.61 -12.78 2.66
CA LEU A 26 -16.84 -12.24 3.24
C LEU A 26 -18.07 -12.88 2.59
N ASP A 27 -19.18 -12.90 3.32
CA ASP A 27 -20.52 -13.21 2.78
C ASP A 27 -21.26 -11.95 2.30
N GLY A 28 -22.51 -12.14 1.86
CA GLY A 28 -23.42 -11.08 1.45
C GLY A 28 -23.79 -10.08 2.54
N ASP A 29 -23.59 -10.39 3.83
CA ASP A 29 -23.78 -9.45 4.95
C ASP A 29 -22.47 -8.73 5.33
N LEU A 30 -21.39 -8.93 4.55
CA LEU A 30 -20.03 -8.47 4.83
C LEU A 30 -19.48 -9.00 6.16
N THR A 31 -19.93 -10.19 6.55
CA THR A 31 -19.44 -10.93 7.73
C THR A 31 -18.30 -11.86 7.32
N LEU A 32 -17.35 -12.08 8.22
CA LEU A 32 -16.16 -12.89 7.95
C LEU A 32 -16.49 -14.39 7.90
N VAL A 33 -16.35 -15.00 6.73
CA VAL A 33 -16.51 -16.45 6.53
C VAL A 33 -15.21 -17.19 6.84
N THR A 34 -14.09 -16.74 6.26
CA THR A 34 -12.77 -17.28 6.60
C THR A 34 -11.64 -16.28 6.28
N SER A 35 -10.52 -16.44 6.97
CA SER A 35 -9.27 -15.73 6.68
C SER A 35 -8.13 -16.74 6.71
N GLN A 36 -7.31 -16.78 5.65
CA GLN A 36 -6.18 -17.69 5.47
C GLN A 36 -4.90 -16.90 5.19
N THR A 37 -3.74 -17.49 5.51
CA THR A 37 -2.42 -16.90 5.27
C THR A 37 -1.46 -17.98 4.78
N VAL A 38 -0.60 -17.65 3.83
CA VAL A 38 0.58 -18.42 3.42
C VAL A 38 1.81 -17.59 3.78
N HIS A 39 2.56 -18.03 4.78
CA HIS A 39 3.77 -17.36 5.26
C HIS A 39 5.00 -17.82 4.47
N PHE A 40 5.67 -16.89 3.79
CA PHE A 40 6.70 -17.22 2.80
C PHE A 40 7.88 -18.01 3.41
N ASP A 41 8.53 -17.48 4.46
CA ASP A 41 9.72 -18.11 5.04
C ASP A 41 9.47 -19.53 5.60
N SER A 42 8.26 -19.79 6.14
CA SER A 42 7.93 -21.07 6.78
C SER A 42 7.26 -22.09 5.86
N GLU A 43 6.49 -21.63 4.87
CA GLU A 43 5.69 -22.52 3.99
C GLU A 43 6.28 -22.64 2.59
N LEU A 44 7.15 -21.70 2.19
CA LEU A 44 7.90 -21.68 0.94
C LEU A 44 9.42 -21.64 1.22
N SER A 45 9.85 -22.34 2.27
CA SER A 45 11.21 -22.29 2.82
C SER A 45 12.33 -22.66 1.83
N HIS A 46 12.01 -23.31 0.71
CA HIS A 46 12.96 -23.62 -0.37
C HIS A 46 13.50 -22.37 -1.09
N TYR A 47 12.76 -21.24 -1.09
CA TYR A 47 13.31 -19.95 -1.54
C TYR A 47 14.33 -19.38 -0.55
N LYS A 48 14.39 -19.84 0.71
CA LYS A 48 15.36 -19.35 1.71
C LYS A 48 15.33 -17.83 1.95
N THR A 49 14.16 -17.22 1.78
CA THR A 49 13.94 -15.81 2.13
C THR A 49 14.09 -15.58 3.63
N LYS A 50 14.30 -14.31 3.99
CA LYS A 50 14.17 -13.85 5.37
C LYS A 50 13.30 -12.60 5.38
N ASP A 51 12.18 -12.65 6.09
CA ASP A 51 11.08 -11.70 6.00
C ASP A 51 10.47 -11.62 4.58
N GLY A 52 10.45 -12.74 3.85
CA GLY A 52 9.94 -12.81 2.47
C GLY A 52 10.82 -12.14 1.41
N VAL A 53 12.05 -11.74 1.75
CA VAL A 53 12.98 -11.08 0.83
C VAL A 53 14.40 -11.64 0.88
N TYR A 54 15.16 -11.37 -0.17
CA TYR A 54 16.62 -11.34 -0.17
C TYR A 54 17.11 -9.92 0.07
N ARG A 55 18.22 -9.80 0.79
CA ARG A 55 18.94 -8.54 1.00
C ARG A 55 20.34 -8.76 0.46
N ASP A 56 20.72 -7.95 -0.51
CA ASP A 56 21.97 -8.12 -1.22
C ASP A 56 23.15 -7.70 -0.32
N PRO A 57 24.17 -8.55 -0.11
CA PRO A 57 25.36 -8.17 0.65
C PRO A 57 26.39 -7.43 -0.21
N GLU A 58 26.27 -7.47 -1.54
CA GLU A 58 27.22 -6.86 -2.49
C GLU A 58 26.73 -5.51 -3.02
N GLU A 59 25.41 -5.29 -3.10
CA GLU A 59 24.80 -4.00 -3.47
C GLU A 59 24.02 -3.36 -2.30
N ASP A 60 24.54 -2.25 -1.75
CA ASP A 60 23.92 -1.54 -0.62
C ASP A 60 22.49 -1.07 -0.94
N GLY A 61 21.57 -1.35 0.00
CA GLY A 61 20.16 -1.05 -0.15
C GLY A 61 19.37 -1.93 -1.14
N ARG A 62 19.98 -2.87 -1.88
CA ARG A 62 19.21 -3.73 -2.79
C ARG A 62 18.41 -4.79 -2.03
N ILE A 63 17.09 -4.78 -2.20
CA ILE A 63 16.16 -5.71 -1.53
C ILE A 63 15.08 -6.18 -2.50
N VAL A 64 14.98 -7.50 -2.67
CA VAL A 64 14.16 -8.14 -3.70
C VAL A 64 13.40 -9.36 -3.16
N SER A 65 12.34 -9.79 -3.84
CA SER A 65 11.67 -11.08 -3.62
C SER A 65 11.67 -11.92 -4.90
N PRO A 66 11.76 -13.27 -4.82
CA PRO A 66 11.57 -14.12 -5.99
C PRO A 66 10.15 -13.97 -6.53
N THR A 67 10.00 -13.62 -7.81
CA THR A 67 8.68 -13.40 -8.43
C THR A 67 7.82 -14.68 -8.39
N LEU A 68 8.44 -15.85 -8.59
CA LEU A 68 7.75 -17.15 -8.55
C LEU A 68 7.26 -17.55 -7.16
N MET A 69 7.86 -17.03 -6.07
CA MET A 69 7.37 -17.29 -4.72
C MET A 69 5.96 -16.74 -4.51
N TRP A 70 5.60 -15.63 -5.16
CA TRP A 70 4.24 -15.09 -5.12
C TRP A 70 3.25 -15.93 -5.95
N VAL A 71 3.69 -16.54 -7.06
CA VAL A 71 2.91 -17.49 -7.84
C VAL A 71 2.63 -18.76 -7.02
N GLU A 72 3.66 -19.32 -6.41
CA GLU A 72 3.56 -20.54 -5.60
C GLU A 72 2.74 -20.32 -4.32
N ALA A 73 2.85 -19.12 -3.72
CA ALA A 73 1.97 -18.71 -2.63
C ALA A 73 0.49 -18.70 -3.04
N LEU A 74 0.17 -18.30 -4.28
CA LEU A 74 -1.20 -18.31 -4.80
C LEU A 74 -1.70 -19.74 -5.02
N ASP A 75 -0.88 -20.63 -5.60
CA ASP A 75 -1.20 -22.07 -5.71
C ASP A 75 -1.57 -22.64 -4.32
N LEU A 76 -0.70 -22.45 -3.31
CA LEU A 76 -0.96 -22.91 -1.93
C LEU A 76 -2.18 -22.25 -1.28
N MET A 77 -2.44 -20.97 -1.55
CA MET A 77 -3.59 -20.26 -1.00
C MET A 77 -4.90 -20.80 -1.56
N LEU A 78 -4.96 -21.08 -2.86
CA LEU A 78 -6.12 -21.67 -3.51
C LEU A 78 -6.38 -23.09 -2.98
N GLU A 79 -5.33 -23.89 -2.76
CA GLU A 79 -5.43 -25.20 -2.10
C GLU A 79 -6.01 -25.10 -0.67
N LYS A 80 -5.54 -24.15 0.15
CA LYS A 80 -6.08 -23.89 1.50
C LYS A 80 -7.56 -23.50 1.45
N LEU A 81 -7.93 -22.59 0.55
CA LEU A 81 -9.32 -22.12 0.40
C LEU A 81 -10.27 -23.22 -0.10
N LYS A 82 -9.82 -24.11 -0.99
CA LYS A 82 -10.60 -25.24 -1.53
C LYS A 82 -11.23 -26.14 -0.45
N SER A 83 -10.60 -26.23 0.72
CA SER A 83 -11.10 -27.01 1.86
C SER A 83 -12.15 -26.29 2.74
N LYS A 84 -12.39 -25.00 2.50
CA LYS A 84 -13.13 -24.08 3.39
C LYS A 84 -14.20 -23.25 2.67
N VAL A 85 -14.11 -23.12 1.35
CA VAL A 85 -14.89 -22.18 0.55
C VAL A 85 -15.40 -22.90 -0.69
N ASP A 86 -16.70 -22.81 -0.92
CA ASP A 86 -17.30 -23.18 -2.19
C ASP A 86 -17.00 -22.10 -3.23
N PHE A 87 -16.04 -22.39 -4.12
CA PHE A 87 -15.63 -21.47 -5.18
C PHE A 87 -16.76 -21.07 -6.13
N THR A 88 -17.83 -21.88 -6.25
CA THR A 88 -18.97 -21.55 -7.12
C THR A 88 -19.79 -20.38 -6.61
N LYS A 89 -19.66 -20.04 -5.31
CA LYS A 89 -20.33 -18.92 -4.65
C LYS A 89 -19.54 -17.61 -4.70
N ILE A 90 -18.27 -17.65 -5.10
CA ILE A 90 -17.43 -16.44 -5.19
C ILE A 90 -17.91 -15.57 -6.34
N THR A 91 -18.56 -14.46 -5.96
CA THR A 91 -19.26 -13.54 -6.85
C THR A 91 -18.33 -12.47 -7.42
N ALA A 92 -17.31 -12.07 -6.67
CA ALA A 92 -16.24 -11.19 -7.13
C ALA A 92 -14.95 -11.40 -6.32
N ILE A 93 -13.82 -11.06 -6.96
CA ILE A 93 -12.48 -11.11 -6.37
C ILE A 93 -11.81 -9.74 -6.49
N SER A 94 -11.04 -9.34 -5.49
CA SER A 94 -10.09 -8.22 -5.59
C SER A 94 -8.82 -8.52 -4.80
N GLY A 95 -7.86 -7.60 -4.80
CA GLY A 95 -6.64 -7.74 -4.02
C GLY A 95 -5.94 -6.43 -3.71
N SER A 96 -5.02 -6.50 -2.75
CA SER A 96 -3.88 -5.59 -2.57
C SER A 96 -2.57 -6.32 -2.88
N GLY A 97 -1.53 -5.55 -3.22
CA GLY A 97 -0.15 -6.00 -3.22
C GLY A 97 0.69 -5.04 -2.40
N GLN A 98 1.88 -5.48 -1.95
CA GLN A 98 2.87 -4.55 -1.40
C GLN A 98 3.22 -3.48 -2.45
N GLN A 99 3.13 -2.22 -2.05
CA GLN A 99 3.24 -1.08 -2.97
C GLN A 99 4.64 -0.96 -3.57
N HIS A 100 4.72 -0.24 -4.69
CA HIS A 100 5.94 0.09 -5.44
C HIS A 100 6.70 -1.09 -6.10
N GLY A 101 6.62 -2.30 -5.53
CA GLY A 101 7.30 -3.48 -6.05
C GLY A 101 6.84 -3.84 -7.45
N SER A 102 7.76 -4.27 -8.31
CA SER A 102 7.51 -4.44 -9.74
C SER A 102 7.92 -5.80 -10.31
N VAL A 103 7.07 -6.31 -11.19
CA VAL A 103 7.25 -7.56 -11.95
C VAL A 103 7.45 -7.23 -13.42
N TYR A 104 8.43 -7.89 -14.03
CA TYR A 104 8.85 -7.68 -15.42
C TYR A 104 8.50 -8.94 -16.21
N TRP A 105 7.41 -8.87 -16.97
CA TRP A 105 6.95 -9.97 -17.82
C TRP A 105 7.80 -10.07 -19.08
N LYS A 106 8.25 -11.27 -19.40
CA LYS A 106 9.06 -11.54 -20.59
C LYS A 106 8.22 -11.46 -21.87
N LYS A 107 8.84 -11.12 -23.00
CA LYS A 107 8.20 -11.20 -24.33
C LYS A 107 7.51 -12.54 -24.57
N GLY A 108 6.22 -12.46 -24.91
CA GLY A 108 5.34 -13.61 -25.15
C GLY A 108 4.54 -14.10 -23.94
N SER A 109 4.73 -13.53 -22.73
CA SER A 109 4.10 -14.05 -21.51
C SER A 109 2.59 -13.86 -21.44
N GLU A 110 2.02 -12.91 -22.18
CA GLU A 110 0.56 -12.80 -22.30
C GLU A 110 -0.06 -14.04 -22.95
N ALA A 111 0.62 -14.64 -23.94
CA ALA A 111 0.17 -15.89 -24.54
C ALA A 111 0.11 -17.00 -23.49
N THR A 112 1.17 -17.14 -22.68
CA THR A 112 1.21 -18.09 -21.56
C THR A 112 0.08 -17.86 -20.55
N LEU A 113 -0.18 -16.61 -20.15
CA LEU A 113 -1.29 -16.25 -19.26
C LEU A 113 -2.65 -16.63 -19.85
N SER A 114 -2.83 -16.41 -21.16
CA SER A 114 -4.09 -16.70 -21.86
C SER A 114 -4.35 -18.18 -22.13
N SER A 115 -3.31 -19.03 -21.97
CA SER A 115 -3.35 -20.46 -22.25
C SER A 115 -3.02 -21.33 -21.03
N LEU A 116 -3.24 -20.83 -19.82
CA LEU A 116 -3.03 -21.59 -18.58
C LEU A 116 -3.94 -22.84 -18.54
N ASP A 117 -3.33 -24.00 -18.30
CA ASP A 117 -4.02 -25.25 -18.06
C ASP A 117 -4.53 -25.29 -16.61
N HIS A 118 -5.85 -25.40 -16.45
CA HIS A 118 -6.53 -25.44 -15.15
C HIS A 118 -6.35 -26.77 -14.39
N SER A 119 -5.74 -27.79 -15.01
CA SER A 119 -5.43 -29.07 -14.37
C SER A 119 -4.04 -29.07 -13.72
N GLU A 120 -3.18 -28.12 -14.07
CA GLU A 120 -1.81 -27.97 -13.59
C GLU A 120 -1.66 -26.79 -12.62
N LYS A 121 -0.56 -26.78 -11.83
CA LYS A 121 -0.23 -25.64 -10.95
C LYS A 121 0.25 -24.43 -11.76
N LEU A 122 0.11 -23.23 -11.22
CA LEU A 122 0.56 -21.99 -11.88
C LEU A 122 2.09 -21.90 -11.96
N THR A 123 2.78 -22.30 -10.89
CA THR A 123 4.24 -22.20 -10.77
C THR A 123 5.03 -22.83 -11.93
N PRO A 124 4.81 -24.11 -12.34
CA PRO A 124 5.53 -24.70 -13.48
C PRO A 124 5.19 -24.06 -14.83
N GLN A 125 3.99 -23.48 -14.98
CA GLN A 125 3.53 -22.82 -16.20
C GLN A 125 4.13 -21.41 -16.37
N LEU A 126 4.31 -20.69 -15.25
CA LEU A 126 4.82 -19.31 -15.24
C LEU A 126 6.33 -19.19 -14.97
N LYS A 127 7.06 -20.30 -14.77
CA LYS A 127 8.49 -20.30 -14.43
C LYS A 127 9.38 -19.48 -15.38
N ASP A 128 9.05 -19.47 -16.67
CA ASP A 128 9.81 -18.80 -17.74
C ASP A 128 9.18 -17.46 -18.18
N ALA A 129 8.10 -17.02 -17.51
CA ALA A 129 7.30 -15.84 -17.89
C ALA A 129 7.87 -14.49 -17.43
N PHE A 130 9.00 -14.49 -16.72
CA PHE A 130 9.61 -13.28 -16.16
C PHE A 130 10.98 -13.01 -16.77
N SER A 131 11.22 -11.75 -17.16
CA SER A 131 12.54 -11.30 -17.61
C SER A 131 13.45 -11.03 -16.41
N ILE A 132 12.90 -10.50 -15.32
CA ILE A 132 13.55 -10.35 -14.01
C ILE A 132 12.98 -11.40 -13.04
N PRO A 133 13.78 -12.36 -12.54
CA PRO A 133 13.31 -13.40 -11.61
C PRO A 133 13.17 -12.89 -10.17
N GLU A 134 13.83 -11.80 -9.82
CA GLU A 134 13.87 -11.20 -8.49
C GLU A 134 13.31 -9.77 -8.54
N SER A 135 12.03 -9.63 -8.18
CA SER A 135 11.33 -8.35 -8.19
C SER A 135 11.84 -7.41 -7.08
N PRO A 136 12.21 -6.15 -7.36
CA PRO A 136 12.45 -5.16 -6.32
C PRO A 136 11.16 -4.89 -5.54
N VAL A 137 11.31 -4.64 -4.23
CA VAL A 137 10.18 -4.42 -3.30
C VAL A 137 10.28 -3.07 -2.58
N TRP A 138 9.24 -2.68 -1.84
CA TRP A 138 9.15 -1.38 -1.16
C TRP A 138 10.29 -1.05 -0.18
N MET A 139 11.07 -2.06 0.23
CA MET A 139 12.22 -1.88 1.13
C MET A 139 13.52 -1.51 0.40
N ASP A 140 13.56 -1.63 -0.93
CA ASP A 140 14.75 -1.30 -1.73
C ASP A 140 15.08 0.20 -1.63
N SER A 141 16.36 0.50 -1.38
CA SER A 141 16.90 1.85 -1.28
C SER A 141 18.12 2.08 -2.16
N SER A 142 18.29 1.29 -3.23
CA SER A 142 19.51 1.26 -4.06
C SER A 142 19.53 2.24 -5.25
N THR A 143 18.49 3.07 -5.41
CA THR A 143 18.25 3.91 -6.60
C THR A 143 18.40 5.40 -6.35
N THR A 144 19.13 5.83 -5.31
CA THR A 144 19.32 7.26 -4.98
C THR A 144 19.90 8.05 -6.17
N LYS A 145 20.73 7.42 -7.03
CA LYS A 145 21.15 8.00 -8.32
C LYS A 145 19.92 8.37 -9.15
N GLN A 146 19.11 7.38 -9.53
CA GLN A 146 17.97 7.55 -10.43
C GLN A 146 16.89 8.48 -9.85
N CYS A 147 16.75 8.54 -8.52
CA CYS A 147 15.90 9.53 -7.84
C CYS A 147 16.35 10.98 -8.12
N ARG A 148 17.64 11.29 -8.02
CA ARG A 148 18.14 12.65 -8.29
C ARG A 148 17.99 13.04 -9.75
N GLU A 149 18.18 12.07 -10.65
CA GLU A 149 18.01 12.26 -12.09
C GLU A 149 16.55 12.59 -12.42
N LEU A 150 15.61 11.81 -11.87
CA LEU A 150 14.17 12.07 -12.00
C LEU A 150 13.76 13.41 -11.38
N GLU A 151 14.33 13.81 -10.25
CA GLU A 151 14.07 15.15 -9.68
C GLU A 151 14.61 16.27 -10.58
N ASN A 152 15.82 16.13 -11.14
CA ASN A 152 16.44 17.13 -12.00
C ASN A 152 15.65 17.38 -13.28
N ALA A 153 15.11 16.34 -13.91
CA ALA A 153 14.31 16.46 -15.14
C ALA A 153 12.97 17.19 -14.94
N PHE A 154 12.47 17.23 -13.70
CA PHE A 154 11.28 18.00 -13.34
C PHE A 154 11.62 19.40 -12.80
N GLU A 155 12.85 19.90 -12.97
CA GLU A 155 13.32 21.15 -12.34
C GLU A 155 13.30 21.12 -10.79
N GLY A 156 13.23 19.92 -10.20
CA GLY A 156 13.41 19.66 -8.77
C GLY A 156 12.28 18.89 -8.08
N ALA A 157 12.59 18.41 -6.87
CA ALA A 157 11.73 17.56 -6.04
C ALA A 157 10.30 18.10 -5.78
N ILE A 158 10.13 19.43 -5.75
CA ILE A 158 8.82 20.07 -5.50
C ILE A 158 7.91 19.97 -6.72
N GLU A 159 8.46 20.09 -7.92
CA GLU A 159 7.71 20.07 -9.17
C GLU A 159 7.38 18.63 -9.59
N LEU A 160 8.31 17.69 -9.39
CA LEU A 160 8.02 16.25 -9.43
C LEU A 160 6.87 15.88 -8.47
N ALA A 161 6.85 16.44 -7.26
CA ALA A 161 5.76 16.24 -6.30
C ALA A 161 4.45 16.93 -6.70
N ARG A 162 4.52 18.05 -7.43
CA ARG A 162 3.35 18.77 -7.96
C ARG A 162 2.64 17.97 -9.06
N VAL A 163 3.39 17.19 -9.83
CA VAL A 163 2.88 16.33 -10.90
C VAL A 163 2.48 14.95 -10.35
N THR A 164 3.37 14.29 -9.62
CA THR A 164 3.21 12.87 -9.23
C THR A 164 2.67 12.63 -7.82
N GLY A 165 2.48 13.69 -7.04
CA GLY A 165 2.04 13.61 -5.64
C GLY A 165 3.15 13.30 -4.63
N SER A 166 4.39 13.05 -5.07
CA SER A 166 5.55 12.83 -4.18
C SER A 166 6.88 13.25 -4.83
N CYS A 167 7.87 13.56 -3.99
CA CYS A 167 9.27 13.67 -4.43
C CYS A 167 9.77 12.28 -4.88
N ALA A 168 10.98 12.20 -5.43
CA ALA A 168 11.55 10.89 -5.74
C ALA A 168 11.89 10.14 -4.45
N TYR A 169 11.59 8.85 -4.41
CA TYR A 169 11.98 7.95 -3.32
C TYR A 169 12.47 6.64 -3.91
N GLU A 170 13.53 6.07 -3.35
CA GLU A 170 14.27 4.98 -3.98
C GLU A 170 13.41 3.73 -4.26
N ARG A 171 12.49 3.42 -3.34
CA ARG A 171 11.56 2.31 -3.49
C ARG A 171 10.53 2.49 -4.62
N TYR A 172 10.30 3.73 -5.10
CA TYR A 172 9.25 4.00 -6.11
C TYR A 172 9.62 3.36 -7.44
N THR A 173 8.60 2.96 -8.18
CA THR A 173 8.79 2.06 -9.32
C THR A 173 9.54 2.70 -10.49
N GLY A 174 9.38 4.00 -10.75
CA GLY A 174 10.12 4.73 -11.79
C GLY A 174 11.64 4.63 -11.63
N PRO A 175 12.21 5.06 -10.48
CA PRO A 175 13.63 4.86 -10.17
C PRO A 175 14.12 3.41 -10.30
N GLN A 176 13.32 2.42 -9.87
CA GLN A 176 13.64 1.00 -10.01
C GLN A 176 13.69 0.53 -11.47
N ILE A 177 12.71 0.94 -12.29
CA ILE A 177 12.69 0.66 -13.74
C ILE A 177 13.91 1.29 -14.42
N LYS A 178 14.24 2.55 -14.10
CA LYS A 178 15.39 3.26 -14.66
C LYS A 178 16.71 2.58 -14.31
N LYS A 179 16.88 2.09 -13.08
CA LYS A 179 18.05 1.28 -12.68
C LYS A 179 18.17 -0.02 -13.51
N ILE A 180 17.06 -0.72 -13.75
CA ILE A 180 17.05 -1.95 -14.55
C ILE A 180 17.35 -1.66 -16.03
N PHE A 181 16.82 -0.56 -16.58
CA PHE A 181 17.11 -0.06 -17.93
C PHE A 181 18.59 0.25 -18.12
N GLU A 182 19.23 0.92 -17.15
CA GLU A 182 20.66 1.27 -17.17
C GLU A 182 21.57 0.05 -17.01
N ASN A 183 21.32 -0.76 -15.97
CA ASN A 183 22.25 -1.81 -15.56
C ASN A 183 22.01 -3.16 -16.27
N GLN A 184 20.79 -3.40 -16.77
CA GLN A 184 20.35 -4.68 -17.34
C GLN A 184 19.57 -4.47 -18.66
N ARG A 185 20.11 -3.62 -19.53
CA ARG A 185 19.45 -3.15 -20.76
C ARG A 185 18.81 -4.26 -21.61
N SER A 186 19.51 -5.37 -21.82
CA SER A 186 19.01 -6.52 -22.60
C SER A 186 17.82 -7.22 -21.94
N VAL A 187 17.71 -7.20 -20.60
CA VAL A 187 16.59 -7.75 -19.85
C VAL A 187 15.38 -6.82 -19.94
N TYR A 188 15.60 -5.51 -19.84
CA TYR A 188 14.57 -4.50 -20.10
C TYR A 188 14.02 -4.63 -21.53
N GLU A 189 14.89 -4.75 -22.54
CA GLU A 189 14.48 -4.96 -23.94
C GLU A 189 13.80 -6.30 -24.20
N ASN A 190 13.95 -7.29 -23.32
CA ASN A 190 13.22 -8.56 -23.35
C ASN A 190 11.94 -8.53 -22.48
N THR A 191 11.61 -7.38 -21.89
CA THR A 191 10.39 -7.17 -21.12
C THR A 191 9.28 -6.66 -22.05
N ASP A 192 8.09 -7.22 -21.87
CA ASP A 192 6.86 -6.96 -22.63
C ASP A 192 5.93 -6.02 -21.87
N ARG A 193 5.82 -6.28 -20.56
CA ARG A 193 4.94 -5.57 -19.63
C ARG A 193 5.62 -5.44 -18.28
N ILE A 194 5.48 -4.28 -17.66
CA ILE A 194 5.83 -4.07 -16.26
C ILE A 194 4.53 -3.92 -15.46
N SER A 195 4.45 -4.63 -14.35
CA SER A 195 3.30 -4.64 -13.43
C SER A 195 3.75 -4.24 -12.03
N LEU A 196 2.91 -3.52 -11.29
CA LEU A 196 2.99 -3.52 -9.81
C LEU A 196 2.52 -4.86 -9.26
N VAL A 197 2.96 -5.27 -8.06
CA VAL A 197 2.56 -6.53 -7.40
C VAL A 197 1.03 -6.71 -7.39
N SER A 198 0.28 -5.63 -7.15
CA SER A 198 -1.19 -5.57 -7.25
C SER A 198 -1.72 -6.01 -8.62
N SER A 199 -1.29 -5.32 -9.69
CA SER A 199 -1.66 -5.64 -11.08
C SER A 199 -1.11 -6.98 -11.58
N PHE A 200 0.02 -7.45 -11.04
CA PHE A 200 0.60 -8.76 -11.33
C PHE A 200 -0.33 -9.88 -10.83
N MET A 201 -0.74 -9.82 -9.55
CA MET A 201 -1.69 -10.80 -8.99
C MET A 201 -3.03 -10.76 -9.72
N ALA A 202 -3.52 -9.56 -10.07
CA ALA A 202 -4.71 -9.41 -10.89
C ALA A 202 -4.55 -10.05 -12.28
N SER A 203 -3.38 -9.92 -12.92
CA SER A 203 -3.11 -10.47 -14.26
C SER A 203 -3.20 -11.99 -14.30
N ILE A 204 -2.66 -12.67 -13.26
CA ILE A 204 -2.75 -14.12 -13.12
C ILE A 204 -4.22 -14.56 -12.97
N LEU A 205 -4.98 -13.88 -12.12
CA LEU A 205 -6.40 -14.22 -11.86
C LEU A 205 -7.31 -14.01 -13.08
N ILE A 206 -6.95 -13.16 -14.03
CA ILE A 206 -7.76 -12.88 -15.24
C ILE A 206 -7.20 -13.53 -16.53
N GLY A 207 -6.06 -14.23 -16.46
CA GLY A 207 -5.42 -14.88 -17.61
C GLY A 207 -4.94 -13.92 -18.72
N LYS A 208 -4.61 -12.66 -18.39
CA LYS A 208 -4.10 -11.63 -19.32
C LYS A 208 -3.49 -10.46 -18.55
N TYR A 209 -2.82 -9.52 -19.19
CA TYR A 209 -2.30 -8.35 -18.47
C TYR A 209 -3.43 -7.46 -17.91
N ALA A 210 -3.41 -7.24 -16.60
CA ALA A 210 -4.24 -6.25 -15.93
C ALA A 210 -3.63 -4.83 -16.08
N SER A 211 -4.49 -3.83 -16.02
CA SER A 211 -4.06 -2.44 -15.83
C SER A 211 -3.58 -2.22 -14.39
N ILE A 212 -2.64 -1.29 -14.22
CA ILE A 212 -2.34 -0.68 -12.92
C ILE A 212 -3.49 0.29 -12.60
N ASP A 213 -3.99 0.28 -11.37
CA ASP A 213 -5.01 1.24 -10.93
C ASP A 213 -4.38 2.59 -10.55
N GLU A 214 -5.18 3.66 -10.60
CA GLU A 214 -4.71 5.02 -10.31
C GLU A 214 -4.09 5.15 -8.89
N THR A 215 -4.58 4.39 -7.92
CA THR A 215 -4.16 4.50 -6.51
C THR A 215 -2.74 3.97 -6.31
N ASP A 216 -2.45 2.77 -6.81
CA ASP A 216 -1.12 2.17 -6.68
C ASP A 216 -0.15 2.77 -7.73
N GLY A 217 -0.66 3.18 -8.91
CA GLY A 217 0.09 3.89 -9.94
C GLY A 217 0.64 5.26 -9.51
N ALA A 218 0.00 5.93 -8.56
CA ALA A 218 0.55 7.14 -7.92
C ALA A 218 1.86 6.86 -7.15
N GLY A 219 2.07 5.62 -6.68
CA GLY A 219 3.28 5.17 -5.99
C GLY A 219 4.51 4.96 -6.89
N MET A 220 4.49 5.41 -8.15
CA MET A 220 5.52 5.11 -9.14
C MET A 220 6.46 6.29 -9.47
N ASN A 221 6.09 7.54 -9.12
CA ASN A 221 6.66 8.78 -9.69
C ASN A 221 6.52 8.89 -11.24
N LEU A 222 5.59 8.13 -11.85
CA LEU A 222 5.36 8.14 -13.31
C LEU A 222 4.01 8.73 -13.73
N MET A 223 2.99 8.71 -12.87
CA MET A 223 1.64 9.20 -13.20
C MET A 223 1.48 10.67 -12.80
N ASP A 224 0.89 11.50 -13.67
CA ASP A 224 0.34 12.80 -13.26
C ASP A 224 -0.99 12.56 -12.53
N ILE A 225 -1.02 12.84 -11.23
CA ILE A 225 -2.19 12.57 -10.38
C ILE A 225 -3.40 13.46 -10.66
N LYS A 226 -3.22 14.58 -11.39
CA LYS A 226 -4.32 15.47 -11.79
C LYS A 226 -4.98 15.00 -13.08
N SER A 227 -4.18 14.67 -14.08
CA SER A 227 -4.67 14.26 -15.41
C SER A 227 -4.91 12.75 -15.53
N ARG A 228 -4.42 11.94 -14.57
CA ARG A 228 -4.58 10.47 -14.49
C ARG A 228 -3.99 9.74 -15.70
N VAL A 229 -2.94 10.30 -16.29
CA VAL A 229 -2.16 9.69 -17.37
C VAL A 229 -0.68 9.60 -16.97
N TRP A 230 0.09 8.77 -17.67
CA TRP A 230 1.54 8.72 -17.51
C TRP A 230 2.16 10.04 -17.97
N SER A 231 3.10 10.57 -17.20
CA SER A 231 3.84 11.78 -17.54
C SER A 231 4.96 11.44 -18.51
N ASN A 232 4.91 11.97 -19.73
CA ASN A 232 5.98 11.77 -20.72
C ASN A 232 7.35 12.20 -20.18
N ILE A 233 7.40 13.30 -19.40
CA ILE A 233 8.63 13.80 -18.75
C ILE A 233 9.21 12.74 -17.79
N ALA A 234 8.36 12.00 -17.06
CA ALA A 234 8.82 10.94 -16.16
C ALA A 234 9.32 9.68 -16.88
N LEU A 235 9.05 9.55 -18.18
CA LEU A 235 9.46 8.40 -18.99
C LEU A 235 10.76 8.64 -19.78
N GLU A 236 11.26 9.88 -19.86
CA GLU A 236 12.31 10.31 -20.82
C GLU A 236 13.65 10.74 -20.17
N VAL A 237 13.93 10.38 -18.90
CA VAL A 237 15.02 10.99 -18.11
C VAL A 237 16.39 10.28 -18.16
N GLU A 238 17.46 11.05 -18.47
CA GLU A 238 18.88 10.64 -18.41
C GLU A 238 19.74 11.62 -17.55
N ASP A 239 20.54 11.09 -16.59
CA ASP A 239 21.60 11.70 -15.73
C ASP A 239 21.32 12.99 -14.89
N LEU A 240 22.07 13.38 -13.82
CA LEU A 240 23.22 12.77 -13.11
C LEU A 240 23.12 12.90 -11.55
N VAL A 241 24.01 12.19 -10.83
CA VAL A 241 24.15 11.97 -9.36
C VAL A 241 24.51 13.20 -8.49
N SER A 242 24.02 13.27 -7.23
CA SER A 242 24.69 13.77 -5.97
C SER A 242 23.68 14.20 -4.85
N THR A 243 24.01 14.49 -3.57
CA THR A 243 24.58 13.71 -2.41
C THR A 243 24.06 14.35 -1.08
N THR A 244 24.33 13.81 0.12
CA THR A 244 23.61 14.12 1.40
C THR A 244 24.44 14.01 2.70
N LYS A 245 23.94 14.55 3.87
CA LYS A 245 24.12 14.11 5.30
C LYS A 245 23.73 15.22 6.34
N SER A 246 23.71 15.01 7.68
CA SER A 246 22.82 14.24 8.60
C SER A 246 23.12 14.60 10.10
N MET A 247 22.23 14.38 11.10
CA MET A 247 22.59 14.47 12.55
C MET A 247 21.59 13.82 13.57
N LYS A 248 22.00 13.58 14.85
CA LYS A 248 21.28 12.82 15.92
C LYS A 248 21.18 13.56 17.28
N PHE A 249 20.37 13.05 18.23
CA PHE A 249 20.07 13.66 19.55
C PHE A 249 19.87 12.65 20.72
N TYR A 250 19.90 13.09 22.00
CA TYR A 250 19.69 12.26 23.22
C TYR A 250 18.74 12.88 24.29
N ARG A 251 18.70 12.32 25.53
CA ARG A 251 17.49 12.05 26.37
C ARG A 251 17.66 12.60 27.82
N LEU A 252 16.66 13.17 28.52
CA LEU A 252 15.68 12.47 29.41
C LEU A 252 14.52 13.39 29.91
N CYS A 253 13.53 13.70 29.06
CA CYS A 253 12.16 14.07 29.48
C CYS A 253 11.11 13.37 28.58
N GLN A 254 11.51 12.22 28.03
CA GLN A 254 11.24 11.95 26.62
C GLN A 254 9.89 11.29 26.30
N ILE A 255 9.31 10.46 27.17
CA ILE A 255 8.21 9.56 26.74
C ILE A 255 6.99 10.36 26.25
N ARG A 256 6.47 11.28 27.09
CA ARG A 256 5.32 12.11 26.71
C ARG A 256 5.67 13.06 25.57
N ALA A 257 6.85 13.68 25.59
CA ALA A 257 7.31 14.59 24.53
C ALA A 257 7.52 13.88 23.17
N ILE A 258 7.92 12.61 23.14
CA ILE A 258 8.02 11.81 21.92
C ILE A 258 6.63 11.54 21.36
N ILE A 259 5.69 11.06 22.19
CA ILE A 259 4.32 10.75 21.73
C ILE A 259 3.61 12.03 21.27
N GLU A 260 3.58 13.08 22.10
CA GLU A 260 2.98 14.36 21.73
C GLU A 260 3.70 14.98 20.53
N GLY A 261 5.03 14.87 20.46
CA GLY A 261 5.82 15.27 19.31
C GLY A 261 5.37 14.55 18.03
N GLN A 262 5.36 13.22 18.02
CA GLN A 262 4.91 12.45 16.86
C GLN A 262 3.48 12.84 16.43
N LEU A 263 2.56 12.98 17.37
CA LEU A 263 1.16 13.35 17.10
C LEU A 263 1.00 14.79 16.60
N LEU A 264 1.72 15.76 17.16
CA LEU A 264 1.77 17.14 16.64
C LEU A 264 2.40 17.20 15.24
N SER A 265 3.39 16.35 14.96
CA SER A 265 3.98 16.18 13.63
C SER A 265 2.94 15.69 12.63
N MET A 266 2.26 14.58 12.97
CA MET A 266 1.23 13.98 12.14
C MET A 266 0.09 14.96 11.87
N ARG A 267 -0.39 15.67 12.91
CA ARG A 267 -1.43 16.69 12.76
C ARG A 267 -0.98 17.82 11.83
N GLY A 268 0.19 18.41 12.06
CA GLY A 268 0.68 19.52 11.25
C GLY A 268 0.94 19.15 9.79
N HIS A 269 1.40 17.93 9.53
CA HIS A 269 1.55 17.42 8.17
C HIS A 269 0.20 17.11 7.52
N ALA A 270 -0.77 16.54 8.25
CA ALA A 270 -2.12 16.33 7.73
C ALA A 270 -2.82 17.65 7.35
N GLU A 271 -2.76 18.68 8.21
CA GLU A 271 -3.26 20.03 7.90
C GLU A 271 -2.58 20.62 6.65
N ARG A 272 -1.26 20.43 6.49
CA ARG A 272 -0.50 20.91 5.33
C ARG A 272 -0.93 20.30 4.00
N PHE A 273 -1.38 19.04 4.01
CA PHE A 273 -1.92 18.37 2.82
C PHE A 273 -3.45 18.51 2.68
N GLY A 274 -4.07 19.44 3.43
CA GLY A 274 -5.47 19.84 3.26
C GLY A 274 -6.49 19.03 4.07
N MET A 275 -6.07 18.21 5.02
CA MET A 275 -7.01 17.49 5.89
C MET A 275 -7.75 18.46 6.83
N PRO A 276 -9.04 18.23 7.12
CA PRO A 276 -9.79 19.02 8.08
C PRO A 276 -9.20 18.91 9.49
N SER A 277 -9.19 20.03 10.23
CA SER A 277 -8.74 20.11 11.62
C SER A 277 -9.80 20.83 12.48
N PRO A 278 -10.44 20.14 13.44
CA PRO A 278 -10.29 18.72 13.76
C PRO A 278 -10.83 17.81 12.63
N PRO A 279 -10.29 16.59 12.46
CA PRO A 279 -10.87 15.61 11.54
C PRO A 279 -12.17 15.04 12.13
N ASN A 280 -13.12 14.62 11.28
CA ASN A 280 -14.41 14.09 11.72
C ASN A 280 -14.29 12.82 12.58
N ARG A 281 -13.24 12.01 12.35
CA ARG A 281 -13.01 10.73 13.00
C ARG A 281 -11.55 10.31 12.88
N ILE A 282 -11.01 9.63 13.89
CA ILE A 282 -9.72 8.95 13.84
C ILE A 282 -9.89 7.45 14.08
N ILE A 283 -9.17 6.62 13.34
CA ILE A 283 -9.06 5.17 13.57
C ILE A 283 -7.61 4.85 13.88
N ALA A 284 -7.35 4.31 15.08
CA ALA A 284 -6.04 3.84 15.51
C ALA A 284 -5.96 2.32 15.38
N THR A 285 -4.84 1.83 14.83
CA THR A 285 -4.53 0.40 14.66
C THR A 285 -3.05 0.14 14.97
N GLY A 286 -2.62 -1.13 14.92
CA GLY A 286 -1.27 -1.56 15.30
C GLY A 286 -1.02 -1.54 16.81
N GLY A 287 0.16 -2.00 17.25
CA GLY A 287 0.45 -2.26 18.67
C GLY A 287 0.25 -1.05 19.61
N ALA A 288 0.56 0.16 19.15
CA ALA A 288 0.35 1.39 19.94
C ALA A 288 -1.13 1.67 20.24
N SER A 289 -2.07 1.17 19.40
CA SER A 289 -3.51 1.35 19.62
C SER A 289 -4.07 0.57 20.80
N ALA A 290 -3.31 -0.36 21.38
CA ALA A 290 -3.67 -1.02 22.64
C ALA A 290 -3.46 -0.12 23.88
N ASN A 291 -2.73 0.99 23.75
CA ASN A 291 -2.39 1.86 24.89
C ASN A 291 -3.37 3.05 25.01
N ALA A 292 -4.27 2.97 25.99
CA ALA A 292 -5.29 3.99 26.25
C ALA A 292 -4.72 5.41 26.47
N SER A 293 -3.52 5.55 27.04
CA SER A 293 -2.87 6.85 27.23
C SER A 293 -2.45 7.48 25.90
N ILE A 294 -1.94 6.66 24.95
CA ILE A 294 -1.61 7.12 23.59
C ILE A 294 -2.90 7.53 22.86
N LEU A 295 -3.96 6.72 22.93
CA LEU A 295 -5.25 7.05 22.34
C LEU A 295 -5.83 8.36 22.90
N LYS A 296 -5.68 8.62 24.21
CA LYS A 296 -6.09 9.88 24.83
C LYS A 296 -5.26 11.07 24.33
N SER A 297 -3.94 10.92 24.19
CA SER A 297 -3.11 11.97 23.58
C SER A 297 -3.50 12.23 22.12
N ILE A 298 -3.88 11.22 21.33
CA ILE A 298 -4.41 11.41 19.97
C ILE A 298 -5.67 12.26 20.01
N ALA A 299 -6.67 11.89 20.83
CA ALA A 299 -7.93 12.60 20.94
C ALA A 299 -7.74 14.07 21.35
N GLN A 300 -6.86 14.33 22.32
CA GLN A 300 -6.59 15.68 22.84
C GLN A 300 -5.76 16.56 21.88
N ILE A 301 -4.85 15.97 21.09
CA ILE A 301 -4.01 16.72 20.13
C ILE A 301 -4.77 17.02 18.85
N PHE A 302 -5.58 16.09 18.35
CA PHE A 302 -6.35 16.26 17.11
C PHE A 302 -7.74 16.86 17.32
N GLY A 303 -8.30 16.80 18.53
CA GLY A 303 -9.65 17.29 18.82
C GLY A 303 -10.76 16.42 18.25
N SER A 304 -10.54 15.11 18.14
CA SER A 304 -11.42 14.18 17.44
C SER A 304 -11.56 12.83 18.17
N SER A 305 -12.71 12.18 18.00
CA SER A 305 -13.00 10.85 18.58
C SER A 305 -12.12 9.77 17.94
N VAL A 306 -11.50 8.96 18.80
CA VAL A 306 -10.57 7.89 18.41
C VAL A 306 -11.25 6.54 18.56
N TYR A 307 -11.31 5.82 17.45
CA TYR A 307 -11.83 4.46 17.35
C TYR A 307 -10.67 3.48 17.21
N THR A 308 -10.84 2.23 17.63
CA THR A 308 -9.89 1.14 17.38
C THR A 308 -10.53 0.00 16.60
N VAL A 309 -9.70 -0.68 15.80
CA VAL A 309 -10.05 -1.90 15.07
C VAL A 309 -8.97 -2.94 15.35
N GLN A 310 -9.36 -4.07 15.91
CA GLN A 310 -8.45 -5.16 16.29
C GLN A 310 -8.46 -6.24 15.20
N ARG A 311 -7.86 -5.97 14.03
CA ARG A 311 -7.79 -6.89 12.89
C ARG A 311 -6.44 -6.78 12.15
N PRO A 312 -5.68 -7.89 11.98
CA PRO A 312 -4.36 -7.89 11.31
C PRO A 312 -4.44 -8.10 9.77
N ASP A 313 -5.65 -8.20 9.22
CA ASP A 313 -5.97 -8.54 7.83
C ASP A 313 -6.75 -7.41 7.12
N SER A 314 -6.53 -6.16 7.52
CA SER A 314 -7.25 -4.98 6.99
C SER A 314 -7.16 -4.79 5.48
N ALA A 315 -6.05 -5.21 4.86
CA ALA A 315 -5.82 -5.06 3.41
C ALA A 315 -6.62 -6.09 2.59
N SER A 316 -6.55 -7.37 2.94
CA SER A 316 -7.36 -8.43 2.31
C SER A 316 -8.85 -8.27 2.63
N LEU A 317 -9.21 -7.80 3.83
CA LEU A 317 -10.57 -7.40 4.17
C LEU A 317 -11.06 -6.24 3.28
N GLY A 318 -10.26 -5.18 3.14
CA GLY A 318 -10.58 -4.05 2.26
C GLY A 318 -10.70 -4.46 0.79
N ALA A 319 -9.91 -5.42 0.33
CA ALA A 319 -10.03 -6.02 -0.99
C ALA A 319 -11.36 -6.79 -1.16
N ALA A 320 -11.78 -7.60 -0.18
CA ALA A 320 -13.06 -8.31 -0.23
C ALA A 320 -14.24 -7.34 -0.30
N VAL A 321 -14.18 -6.24 0.46
CA VAL A 321 -15.18 -5.15 0.42
C VAL A 321 -15.17 -4.43 -0.93
N ARG A 322 -13.99 -4.19 -1.54
CA ARG A 322 -13.89 -3.65 -2.91
C ARG A 322 -14.44 -4.60 -3.96
N ALA A 323 -14.33 -5.92 -3.77
CA ALA A 323 -14.94 -6.91 -4.66
C ALA A 323 -16.48 -6.82 -4.62
N ALA A 324 -17.06 -6.76 -3.41
CA ALA A 324 -18.50 -6.56 -3.22
C ALA A 324 -18.98 -5.22 -3.82
N HIS A 325 -18.24 -4.13 -3.56
CA HIS A 325 -18.52 -2.80 -4.10
C HIS A 325 -18.46 -2.75 -5.64
N GLY A 326 -17.46 -3.39 -6.24
CA GLY A 326 -17.30 -3.50 -7.69
C GLY A 326 -18.45 -4.28 -8.34
N TRP A 327 -18.85 -5.40 -7.74
CA TRP A 327 -20.02 -6.16 -8.19
C TRP A 327 -21.29 -5.31 -8.13
N LEU A 328 -21.50 -4.56 -7.04
CA LEU A 328 -22.68 -3.71 -6.89
C LEU A 328 -22.70 -2.58 -7.94
N CYS A 329 -21.58 -1.90 -8.19
CA CYS A 329 -21.50 -0.86 -9.21
C CYS A 329 -21.79 -1.42 -10.62
N ASN A 330 -21.32 -2.65 -10.90
CA ASN A 330 -21.59 -3.34 -12.16
C ASN A 330 -23.08 -3.71 -12.30
N LYS A 331 -23.72 -4.23 -11.24
CA LYS A 331 -25.16 -4.54 -11.20
C LYS A 331 -26.03 -3.30 -11.40
N GLU A 332 -25.67 -2.19 -10.77
CA GLU A 332 -26.42 -0.93 -10.85
C GLU A 332 -26.10 -0.10 -12.11
N GLY A 333 -25.13 -0.53 -12.93
CA GLY A 333 -24.69 0.17 -14.13
C GLY A 333 -24.08 1.56 -13.89
N LYS A 334 -23.69 1.87 -12.64
CA LYS A 334 -23.23 3.20 -12.20
C LYS A 334 -22.36 3.09 -10.95
N PHE A 335 -21.57 4.13 -10.67
CA PHE A 335 -20.88 4.25 -9.40
C PHE A 335 -21.88 4.40 -8.24
N VAL A 336 -21.75 3.52 -7.24
CA VAL A 336 -22.46 3.60 -5.95
C VAL A 336 -21.44 4.02 -4.88
N PRO A 337 -21.73 5.01 -4.01
CA PRO A 337 -20.83 5.35 -2.90
C PRO A 337 -20.56 4.14 -2.00
N ILE A 338 -19.28 3.83 -1.74
CA ILE A 338 -18.88 2.63 -0.99
C ILE A 338 -19.52 2.56 0.41
N SER A 339 -19.89 3.68 1.02
CA SER A 339 -20.59 3.69 2.31
C SER A 339 -21.94 2.99 2.28
N GLN A 340 -22.64 2.99 1.14
CA GLN A 340 -23.99 2.45 1.00
C GLN A 340 -24.06 0.91 1.07
N ILE A 341 -22.91 0.21 1.04
CA ILE A 341 -22.84 -1.26 1.20
C ILE A 341 -22.85 -1.70 2.67
N TYR A 342 -22.58 -0.79 3.63
CA TYR A 342 -22.57 -1.08 5.07
C TYR A 342 -23.36 -0.05 5.91
N GLU A 343 -24.02 0.91 5.26
CA GLU A 343 -24.84 1.93 5.92
C GLU A 343 -25.98 1.30 6.73
N GLY A 344 -26.12 1.69 8.00
CA GLY A 344 -27.11 1.14 8.93
C GLY A 344 -26.81 -0.27 9.47
N ASN A 345 -25.77 -0.97 8.99
CA ASN A 345 -25.41 -2.31 9.48
C ASN A 345 -23.93 -2.47 9.89
N GLN A 346 -23.10 -1.41 9.80
CA GLN A 346 -21.65 -1.46 10.02
C GLN A 346 -21.22 -2.24 11.28
N ASP A 347 -21.92 -2.08 12.41
CA ASP A 347 -21.60 -2.74 13.68
C ASP A 347 -21.76 -4.27 13.64
N LYS A 348 -22.54 -4.82 12.71
CA LYS A 348 -22.68 -6.27 12.49
C LYS A 348 -21.71 -6.84 11.46
N THR A 349 -21.13 -5.98 10.61
CA THR A 349 -20.15 -6.40 9.59
C THR A 349 -18.74 -6.61 10.15
N ALA A 350 -17.85 -7.17 9.33
CA ALA A 350 -16.42 -7.17 9.58
C ALA A 350 -15.78 -5.75 9.67
N LEU A 351 -16.49 -4.70 9.25
CA LEU A 351 -16.05 -3.29 9.30
C LEU A 351 -16.41 -2.57 10.62
N SER A 352 -16.93 -3.31 11.60
CA SER A 352 -17.19 -2.83 12.96
C SER A 352 -15.93 -2.30 13.64
N SER A 353 -16.11 -1.22 14.42
CA SER A 353 -15.02 -0.47 15.04
C SER A 353 -15.47 0.11 16.38
N LYS A 354 -14.64 -0.03 17.42
CA LYS A 354 -15.02 0.38 18.77
C LYS A 354 -14.59 1.81 19.05
N LEU A 355 -15.47 2.67 19.55
CA LEU A 355 -15.08 3.96 20.13
C LEU A 355 -14.19 3.68 21.36
N ALA A 356 -12.96 4.19 21.34
CA ALA A 356 -11.98 3.94 22.39
C ALA A 356 -11.76 5.19 23.27
N VAL A 357 -11.75 6.38 22.67
CA VAL A 357 -11.72 7.66 23.38
C VAL A 357 -12.62 8.66 22.65
N PRO A 358 -13.64 9.27 23.29
CA PRO A 358 -14.44 10.33 22.68
C PRO A 358 -13.62 11.61 22.50
N ALA A 359 -14.05 12.48 21.59
CA ALA A 359 -13.55 13.85 21.52
C ALA A 359 -13.74 14.56 22.87
N GLY A 360 -12.82 15.45 23.21
CA GLY A 360 -12.88 16.19 24.48
C GLY A 360 -13.94 17.29 24.44
N GLU A 361 -15.10 17.03 25.05
CA GLU A 361 -16.21 18.00 25.14
C GLU A 361 -16.06 18.98 26.31
N THR A 362 -15.20 18.66 27.29
CA THR A 362 -15.01 19.50 28.49
C THR A 362 -14.27 20.79 28.18
N GLU A 363 -14.49 21.82 28.98
CA GLU A 363 -13.78 23.10 28.81
C GLU A 363 -12.26 22.96 29.00
N ALA A 364 -11.83 22.02 29.87
CA ALA A 364 -10.42 21.69 30.03
C ALA A 364 -9.81 21.08 28.76
N ASP A 365 -10.54 20.21 28.06
CA ASP A 365 -10.08 19.62 26.80
C ASP A 365 -10.04 20.65 25.66
N LYS A 366 -11.00 21.59 25.59
CA LYS A 366 -10.97 22.70 24.61
C LYS A 366 -9.75 23.60 24.81
N VAL A 367 -9.46 23.99 26.05
CA VAL A 367 -8.25 24.75 26.41
C VAL A 367 -6.98 23.98 26.05
N LEU A 368 -6.98 22.66 26.25
CA LEU A 368 -5.84 21.80 25.90
C LEU A 368 -5.65 21.67 24.37
N LEU A 369 -6.73 21.52 23.61
CA LEU A 369 -6.72 21.50 22.14
C LEU A 369 -6.20 22.82 21.56
N GLN A 370 -6.59 23.97 22.13
CA GLN A 370 -6.06 25.28 21.75
C GLN A 370 -4.55 25.37 22.00
N LYS A 371 -4.07 24.88 23.15
CA LYS A 371 -2.63 24.81 23.47
C LYS A 371 -1.86 23.93 22.49
N TYR A 372 -2.34 22.72 22.19
CA TYR A 372 -1.71 21.85 21.19
C TYR A 372 -1.76 22.44 19.77
N THR A 373 -2.82 23.15 19.40
CA THR A 373 -2.90 23.86 18.11
C THR A 373 -1.84 24.95 18.00
N LEU A 374 -1.60 25.73 19.07
CA LEU A 374 -0.53 26.73 19.12
C LEU A 374 0.86 26.09 19.06
N LEU A 375 1.08 24.99 19.80
CA LEU A 375 2.35 24.25 19.79
C LEU A 375 2.64 23.63 18.42
N MET A 376 1.64 23.05 17.76
CA MET A 376 1.74 22.51 16.40
C MET A 376 2.16 23.60 15.40
N LYS A 377 1.48 24.76 15.40
CA LYS A 377 1.82 25.88 14.52
C LYS A 377 3.26 26.37 14.73
N LYS A 378 3.64 26.67 15.99
CA LYS A 378 5.01 27.08 16.32
C LYS A 378 6.06 26.05 15.90
N ARG A 379 5.74 24.75 16.02
CA ARG A 379 6.63 23.69 15.56
C ARG A 379 6.79 23.71 14.04
N LEU A 380 5.69 23.79 13.28
CA LEU A 380 5.77 23.89 11.81
C LEU A 380 6.55 25.13 11.37
N ASP A 381 6.47 26.23 12.11
CA ASP A 381 7.25 27.45 11.84
C ASP A 381 8.75 27.19 12.01
N ILE A 382 9.14 26.55 13.12
CA ILE A 382 10.53 26.11 13.37
C ILE A 382 11.01 25.14 12.27
N GLU A 383 10.19 24.16 11.89
CA GLU A 383 10.54 23.20 10.83
C GLU A 383 10.76 23.91 9.47
N ARG A 384 9.93 24.91 9.12
CA ARG A 384 10.15 25.71 7.90
C ARG A 384 11.45 26.50 7.97
N SER A 385 11.70 27.23 9.05
CA SER A 385 12.95 28.01 9.21
C SER A 385 14.21 27.15 9.25
N LEU A 386 14.13 25.90 9.74
CA LEU A 386 15.22 24.94 9.65
C LEU A 386 15.48 24.49 8.20
N VAL A 387 14.43 24.20 7.43
CA VAL A 387 14.55 23.83 6.00
C VAL A 387 15.06 25.01 5.16
N GLU A 388 14.62 26.23 5.43
CA GLU A 388 15.12 27.46 4.78
C GLU A 388 16.62 27.67 5.06
N LYS A 389 17.07 27.38 6.29
CA LYS A 389 18.45 27.61 6.73
C LYS A 389 19.44 26.52 6.32
N PHE A 390 19.00 25.27 6.27
CA PHE A 390 19.88 24.10 6.09
C PHE A 390 19.56 23.27 4.83
N GLY A 391 18.54 23.66 4.05
CA GLY A 391 18.03 22.89 2.93
C GLY A 391 17.14 21.71 3.37
N ARG A 392 16.59 20.99 2.39
CA ARG A 392 16.12 19.61 2.62
C ARG A 392 17.33 18.69 2.52
N VAL A 393 17.55 17.88 3.55
CA VAL A 393 18.51 16.76 3.56
C VAL A 393 17.86 15.58 2.84
#